data_AF-A0A819ZD19-F1
#
_entry.id   AF-A0A819ZD19-F1
#
_cell.length_a   1.000
_cell.length_b   1.000
_cell.length_c   1.000
_cell.angle_alpha   90.00
_cell.angle_beta   90.00
_cell.angle_gamma   90.00
#
_symmetry.space_group_name_H-M   'P 1'
#
loop_
_entity.id
_entity.type
_entity.pdbx_description
1 polymer ?
#
loop_
_entity_poly.entity_id
_entity_poly.type
_entity_poly.pdbx_seq_one_letter_code
_entity_poly.pdbx_strand_id
1 'polypeptide(L)'
;MIDSRVLLAFLSYIEPLPRKIQPGNVFEWTLAQTEDLQLHAIAALSVLLPRSLNEYFEYHVGTRLLLFYEWTINDGKNEYQSQGNSFFGKGGRNNKRSQLKYIFRLFRSLLSTRDERVQIDLCDQGIIPSITGYLRRVGQQKSIHIDYVDLDIICDGLFILSCLCELDVHRKEIFGSEGIEMLIQLLVIESQYVCGGLGYHRLLVAAIDCVWCCVVGSVINEDEFIQKQGVFALLDLIETNPKSLQNIILGCVLDLTENTKCLHFIMTWQGHKQQQFTHLLCELWRDEEHEIHVSRTEKGVINDHTKPLMGVLQQSVQITPLARFEPSRSVLDLIDNMRSKMYGFFCKLGFSELPGLHEEDFVTLCIIENFLDFKMGEIWQEIVTELDMEGVKLVAPDGEAVDTILRATEERGLAVAATQNYILEQYHKQDLQFEKAFYDDLVRNHTYKEKRLEQWKSYLARTSKYPLLMAAKDYQNQAIRHSRPEEKDYSGYHTVHNLEIPNLSITAFTGPFLQIESTPVELLNKHRQMELTS
;
A
#
# COMPACT_ATOMS: atom_id res chain seq x y z
N MET A 1 18.64 53.12 -23.98
CA MET A 1 17.94 51.84 -23.83
C MET A 1 16.50 52.18 -23.53
N ILE A 2 15.56 51.75 -24.36
CA ILE A 2 14.15 51.79 -23.96
C ILE A 2 14.08 50.73 -22.87
N ASP A 3 14.07 51.14 -21.60
CA ASP A 3 13.75 50.23 -20.49
C ASP A 3 12.35 49.71 -20.80
N SER A 4 12.30 48.52 -21.40
CA SER A 4 11.08 47.95 -21.92
C SER A 4 10.23 47.56 -20.73
N ARG A 5 9.40 48.49 -20.24
CA ARG A 5 8.36 48.30 -19.20
C ARG A 5 7.23 47.37 -19.66
N VAL A 6 7.58 46.35 -20.44
CA VAL A 6 6.70 45.38 -21.06
C VAL A 6 6.07 44.50 -19.98
N LEU A 7 6.85 44.09 -18.97
CA LEU A 7 6.31 43.37 -17.81
C LEU A 7 5.30 44.21 -17.04
N LEU A 8 5.61 45.48 -16.77
CA LEU A 8 4.69 46.40 -16.10
C LEU A 8 3.40 46.64 -16.92
N ALA A 9 3.52 46.70 -18.25
CA ALA A 9 2.37 46.79 -19.14
C ALA A 9 1.49 45.53 -19.06
N PHE A 10 2.06 44.33 -19.07
CA PHE A 10 1.29 43.10 -18.89
C PHE A 10 0.69 42.98 -17.48
N LEU A 11 1.43 43.39 -16.44
CA LEU A 11 0.94 43.41 -15.05
C LEU A 11 -0.25 44.37 -14.88
N SER A 12 -0.35 45.43 -15.68
CA SER A 12 -1.51 46.32 -15.69
C SER A 12 -2.80 45.63 -16.15
N TYR A 13 -2.70 44.46 -16.79
CA TYR A 13 -3.85 43.63 -17.18
C TYR A 13 -4.31 42.64 -16.10
N ILE A 14 -3.53 42.45 -15.03
CA ILE A 14 -3.85 41.58 -13.88
C ILE A 14 -4.59 42.41 -12.83
N GLU A 15 -5.87 42.67 -13.10
CA GLU A 15 -6.77 43.36 -12.18
C GLU A 15 -8.16 42.71 -12.20
N PRO A 16 -8.90 42.72 -11.08
CA PRO A 16 -10.28 42.28 -11.02
C PRO A 16 -11.16 42.92 -12.11
N LEU A 17 -11.98 42.11 -12.78
CA LEU A 17 -12.98 42.57 -13.75
C LEU A 17 -14.40 42.59 -13.13
N PRO A 18 -15.29 43.49 -13.60
CA PRO A 18 -15.06 44.56 -14.58
C PRO A 18 -14.26 45.74 -13.99
N ARG A 19 -13.42 46.38 -14.79
CA ARG A 19 -12.70 47.60 -14.35
C ARG A 19 -13.68 48.73 -14.09
N LYS A 20 -13.44 49.51 -13.04
CA LYS A 20 -14.15 50.78 -12.84
C LYS A 20 -13.84 51.68 -14.03
N ILE A 21 -14.83 51.91 -14.90
CA ILE A 21 -14.70 52.77 -16.08
C ILE A 21 -14.38 54.18 -15.59
N GLN A 22 -13.23 54.71 -15.98
CA GLN A 22 -12.93 56.12 -15.79
C GLN A 22 -13.69 56.91 -16.87
N PRO A 23 -14.57 57.85 -16.50
CA PRO A 23 -15.31 58.63 -17.48
C PRO A 23 -14.32 59.47 -18.32
N GLY A 24 -14.22 59.18 -19.63
CA GLY A 24 -13.42 59.98 -20.58
C GLY A 24 -12.52 59.24 -21.56
N ASN A 25 -12.44 57.90 -21.53
CA ASN A 25 -11.65 57.15 -22.52
C ASN A 25 -12.41 56.96 -23.84
N VAL A 26 -11.78 57.34 -24.95
CA VAL A 26 -12.36 57.33 -26.31
C VAL A 26 -12.44 55.90 -26.90
N PHE A 27 -11.65 54.97 -26.37
CA PHE A 27 -11.66 53.56 -26.76
C PHE A 27 -11.98 52.68 -25.56
N GLU A 28 -13.25 52.27 -25.45
CA GLU A 28 -13.70 51.31 -24.46
C GLU A 28 -13.69 49.91 -25.08
N TRP A 29 -12.77 49.06 -24.60
CA TRP A 29 -12.79 47.65 -24.96
C TRP A 29 -14.03 46.99 -24.38
N THR A 30 -14.68 46.13 -25.16
CA THR A 30 -15.77 45.28 -24.66
C THR A 30 -15.26 44.34 -23.57
N LEU A 31 -16.14 43.88 -22.67
CA LEU A 31 -15.78 42.93 -21.61
C LEU A 31 -15.08 41.68 -22.17
N ALA A 32 -15.55 41.18 -23.32
CA ALA A 32 -14.94 40.04 -24.03
C ALA A 32 -13.49 40.34 -24.47
N GLN A 33 -13.25 41.52 -25.04
CA GLN A 33 -11.91 41.93 -25.47
C GLN A 33 -10.99 42.18 -24.27
N THR A 34 -11.51 42.72 -23.16
CA THR A 34 -10.71 42.89 -21.93
C THR A 34 -10.39 41.55 -21.27
N GLU A 35 -11.32 40.60 -21.29
CA GLU A 35 -11.11 39.23 -20.84
C GLU A 35 -9.99 38.56 -21.67
N ASP A 36 -10.05 38.69 -22.99
CA ASP A 36 -9.05 38.12 -23.87
C ASP A 36 -7.67 38.73 -23.66
N LEU A 37 -7.58 40.07 -23.60
CA LEU A 37 -6.32 40.76 -23.32
C LEU A 37 -5.73 40.34 -21.97
N GLN A 38 -6.57 40.20 -20.95
CA GLN A 38 -6.15 39.72 -19.62
C GLN A 38 -5.58 38.30 -19.69
N LEU A 39 -6.27 37.37 -20.34
CA LEU A 39 -5.81 35.98 -20.44
C LEU A 39 -4.51 35.87 -21.26
N HIS A 40 -4.37 36.64 -22.34
CA HIS A 40 -3.12 36.72 -23.10
C HIS A 40 -1.97 37.32 -22.27
N ALA A 41 -2.25 38.34 -21.47
CA ALA A 41 -1.24 38.96 -20.59
C ALA A 41 -0.76 37.97 -19.53
N ILE A 42 -1.65 37.23 -18.87
CA ILE A 42 -1.27 36.21 -17.87
C ILE A 42 -0.46 35.08 -18.55
N ALA A 43 -0.90 34.62 -19.73
CA ALA A 43 -0.17 33.62 -20.50
C ALA A 43 1.25 34.09 -20.89
N ALA A 44 1.40 35.34 -21.34
CA ALA A 44 2.71 35.93 -21.65
C ALA A 44 3.60 36.04 -20.40
N LEU A 45 3.03 36.47 -19.27
CA LEU A 45 3.74 36.57 -18.00
C LEU A 45 4.23 35.20 -17.50
N SER A 46 3.52 34.11 -17.78
CA SER A 46 3.98 32.74 -17.43
C SER A 46 5.26 32.32 -18.14
N VAL A 47 5.63 33.03 -19.21
CA VAL A 47 6.88 32.79 -19.94
C VAL A 47 7.93 33.83 -19.56
N LEU A 48 7.53 35.09 -19.35
CA LEU A 48 8.45 36.21 -19.16
C LEU A 48 8.91 36.37 -17.70
N LEU A 49 8.02 36.28 -16.70
CA LEU A 49 8.38 36.51 -15.30
C LEU A 49 9.44 35.54 -14.76
N PRO A 50 9.41 34.22 -15.06
CA PRO A 50 10.46 33.30 -14.63
C PRO A 50 11.86 33.68 -15.10
N ARG A 51 11.98 34.48 -16.18
CA ARG A 51 13.25 34.97 -16.73
C ARG A 51 13.67 36.33 -16.17
N SER A 52 12.79 37.02 -15.46
CA SER A 52 12.97 38.39 -14.97
C SER A 52 12.62 38.51 -13.49
N LEU A 53 13.25 37.68 -12.64
CA LEU A 53 12.95 37.63 -11.20
C LEU A 53 13.29 38.93 -10.45
N ASN A 54 14.22 39.75 -10.95
CA ASN A 54 14.49 41.06 -10.34
C ASN A 54 13.28 42.00 -10.44
N GLU A 55 12.63 42.02 -11.61
CA GLU A 55 11.42 42.81 -11.86
C GLU A 55 10.21 42.25 -11.09
N TYR A 56 10.19 40.94 -10.81
CA TYR A 56 9.17 40.33 -9.93
C TYR A 56 9.16 41.00 -8.55
N PHE A 57 10.32 41.17 -7.92
CA PHE A 57 10.44 41.82 -6.62
C PHE A 57 10.26 43.34 -6.70
N GLU A 58 10.81 44.00 -7.72
CA GLU A 58 10.68 45.44 -7.90
C GLU A 58 9.21 45.87 -8.05
N TYR A 59 8.39 45.06 -8.75
CA TYR A 59 6.99 45.38 -9.01
C TYR A 59 5.99 44.75 -8.04
N HIS A 60 6.48 44.12 -6.96
CA HIS A 60 5.66 43.40 -5.97
C HIS A 60 4.67 42.44 -6.61
N VAL A 61 5.17 41.63 -7.56
CA VAL A 61 4.32 40.80 -8.40
C VAL A 61 3.55 39.77 -7.56
N GLY A 62 4.17 39.14 -6.56
CA GLY A 62 3.53 38.16 -5.67
C GLY A 62 2.19 38.65 -5.11
N THR A 63 2.17 39.86 -4.56
CA THR A 63 0.95 40.47 -4.00
C THR A 63 -0.12 40.71 -5.06
N ARG A 64 0.27 41.19 -6.25
CA ARG A 64 -0.69 41.40 -7.36
C ARG A 64 -1.30 40.08 -7.82
N LEU A 65 -0.49 39.03 -7.92
CA LEU A 65 -0.96 37.70 -8.34
C LEU A 65 -1.91 37.09 -7.31
N LEU A 66 -1.60 37.24 -6.02
CA LEU A 66 -2.43 36.74 -4.94
C LEU A 66 -3.77 37.48 -4.83
N LEU A 67 -3.77 38.81 -4.94
CA LEU A 67 -5.02 39.60 -4.99
C LEU A 67 -5.89 39.21 -6.20
N PHE A 68 -5.25 38.95 -7.34
CA PHE A 68 -5.97 38.47 -8.52
C PHE A 68 -6.52 37.06 -8.30
N TYR A 69 -5.73 36.16 -7.72
CA TYR A 69 -6.16 34.81 -7.36
C TYR A 69 -7.36 34.84 -6.38
N GLU A 70 -7.31 35.64 -5.32
CA GLU A 70 -8.43 35.82 -4.39
C GLU A 70 -9.70 36.28 -5.11
N TRP A 71 -9.58 37.21 -6.06
CA TRP A 71 -10.72 37.59 -6.90
C TRP A 71 -11.23 36.44 -7.77
N THR A 72 -10.36 35.57 -8.30
CA THR A 72 -10.78 34.41 -9.11
C THR A 72 -11.55 33.35 -8.32
N ILE A 73 -11.21 33.12 -7.05
CA ILE A 73 -11.88 32.12 -6.19
C ILE A 73 -13.16 32.62 -5.53
N ASN A 74 -13.39 33.94 -5.51
CA ASN A 74 -14.57 34.54 -4.88
C ASN A 74 -15.82 34.40 -5.77
N ASP A 75 -16.80 33.64 -5.27
CA ASP A 75 -18.12 33.36 -5.88
C ASP A 75 -19.12 34.54 -5.79
N GLY A 76 -18.64 35.77 -5.58
CA GLY A 76 -19.47 36.97 -5.47
C GLY A 76 -20.43 37.11 -6.66
N LYS A 77 -21.73 37.02 -6.40
CA LYS A 77 -22.77 36.70 -7.39
C LYS A 77 -23.05 37.70 -8.53
N ASN A 78 -22.52 38.92 -8.58
CA ASN A 78 -23.24 39.97 -9.32
C ASN A 78 -22.50 40.87 -10.34
N GLU A 79 -21.23 40.70 -10.71
CA GLU A 79 -20.59 41.67 -11.64
C GLU A 79 -19.79 41.08 -12.82
N TYR A 80 -19.31 39.84 -12.76
CA TYR A 80 -18.48 39.28 -13.83
C TYR A 80 -19.21 38.23 -14.66
N GLN A 81 -19.33 38.47 -15.97
CA GLN A 81 -19.90 37.54 -16.95
C GLN A 81 -18.87 37.23 -18.05
N SER A 82 -18.15 36.11 -17.93
CA SER A 82 -17.24 35.67 -18.99
C SER A 82 -17.99 35.22 -20.24
N GLN A 83 -17.39 35.54 -21.39
CA GLN A 83 -17.97 35.20 -22.69
C GLN A 83 -17.44 33.86 -23.22
N GLY A 84 -16.26 33.42 -22.77
CA GLY A 84 -15.72 32.07 -22.99
C GLY A 84 -15.49 31.69 -24.45
N ASN A 85 -15.42 32.67 -25.36
CA ASN A 85 -15.36 32.44 -26.81
C ASN A 85 -13.93 32.54 -27.39
N SER A 86 -12.90 32.76 -26.56
CA SER A 86 -11.53 32.94 -27.04
C SER A 86 -10.65 31.72 -26.83
N PHE A 87 -9.49 31.73 -27.50
CA PHE A 87 -8.53 30.64 -27.44
C PHE A 87 -8.08 30.32 -26.01
N PHE A 88 -7.84 31.36 -25.19
CA PHE A 88 -7.46 31.23 -23.79
C PHE A 88 -8.70 31.18 -22.86
N GLY A 89 -9.89 31.54 -23.34
CA GLY A 89 -11.15 31.53 -22.57
C GLY A 89 -11.85 30.18 -22.44
N LYS A 90 -11.13 29.06 -22.60
CA LYS A 90 -11.72 27.72 -22.48
C LYS A 90 -12.05 27.40 -21.02
N GLY A 91 -13.35 27.43 -20.68
CA GLY A 91 -13.83 27.11 -19.32
C GLY A 91 -15.34 27.27 -19.11
N GLY A 92 -16.10 27.59 -20.16
CA GLY A 92 -17.53 27.92 -20.07
C GLY A 92 -17.79 29.41 -19.90
N ARG A 93 -19.07 29.80 -19.86
CA ARG A 93 -19.51 31.19 -19.70
C ARG A 93 -19.85 31.49 -18.23
N ASN A 94 -19.84 32.77 -17.87
CA ASN A 94 -20.21 33.28 -16.55
C ASN A 94 -19.41 32.66 -15.37
N ASN A 95 -18.15 32.33 -15.60
CA ASN A 95 -17.23 31.84 -14.58
C ASN A 95 -15.81 32.37 -14.77
N LYS A 96 -14.97 32.25 -13.74
CA LYS A 96 -13.57 32.71 -13.74
C LYS A 96 -12.57 31.57 -13.93
N ARG A 97 -13.00 30.40 -14.44
CA ARG A 97 -12.19 29.17 -14.50
C ARG A 97 -10.97 29.33 -15.41
N SER A 98 -11.13 30.02 -16.53
CA SER A 98 -10.02 30.32 -17.44
C SER A 98 -8.95 31.18 -16.76
N GLN A 99 -9.36 32.24 -16.06
CA GLN A 99 -8.45 33.13 -15.31
C GLN A 99 -7.73 32.36 -14.21
N LEU A 100 -8.46 31.50 -13.49
CA LEU A 100 -7.92 30.64 -12.44
C LEU A 100 -6.89 29.64 -12.99
N LYS A 101 -7.16 29.02 -14.15
CA LYS A 101 -6.21 28.13 -14.81
C LYS A 101 -4.90 28.84 -15.17
N TYR A 102 -4.97 30.02 -15.75
CA TYR A 102 -3.75 30.73 -16.16
C TYR A 102 -2.99 31.35 -14.99
N ILE A 103 -3.65 31.77 -13.90
CA ILE A 103 -2.94 32.22 -12.70
C ILE A 103 -2.23 31.06 -11.99
N PHE A 104 -2.83 29.85 -11.94
CA PHE A 104 -2.15 28.66 -11.43
C PHE A 104 -0.95 28.28 -12.31
N ARG A 105 -1.12 28.31 -13.63
CA ARG A 105 -0.01 28.09 -14.57
C ARG A 105 1.11 29.13 -14.38
N LEU A 106 0.77 30.37 -14.05
CA LEU A 106 1.74 31.42 -13.74
C LEU A 106 2.51 31.09 -12.45
N PHE A 107 1.83 30.77 -11.35
CA PHE A 107 2.48 30.33 -10.11
C PHE A 107 3.36 29.11 -10.33
N ARG A 108 2.88 28.10 -11.04
CA ARG A 108 3.66 26.93 -11.46
C ARG A 108 4.94 27.34 -12.19
N SER A 109 4.84 28.24 -13.16
CA SER A 109 6.00 28.68 -13.94
C SER A 109 7.05 29.42 -13.11
N LEU A 110 6.59 30.21 -12.13
CA LEU A 110 7.46 30.90 -11.18
C LEU A 110 8.16 29.91 -10.24
N LEU A 111 7.43 28.95 -9.69
CA LEU A 111 8.01 27.95 -8.77
C LEU A 111 8.92 26.95 -9.48
N SER A 112 8.71 26.74 -10.78
CA SER A 112 9.59 25.89 -11.61
C SER A 112 11.02 26.45 -11.74
N THR A 113 11.27 27.72 -11.41
CA THR A 113 12.65 28.26 -11.37
C THR A 113 13.45 27.78 -10.17
N ARG A 114 12.79 27.21 -9.14
CA ARG A 114 13.38 26.79 -7.87
C ARG A 114 14.15 27.90 -7.14
N ASP A 115 13.76 29.17 -7.34
CA ASP A 115 14.33 30.30 -6.60
C ASP A 115 13.65 30.42 -5.23
N GLU A 116 14.40 30.20 -4.16
CA GLU A 116 13.90 30.23 -2.78
C GLU A 116 13.25 31.57 -2.42
N ARG A 117 13.72 32.69 -2.98
CA ARG A 117 13.18 34.02 -2.66
C ARG A 117 11.72 34.15 -3.09
N VAL A 118 11.37 33.54 -4.23
CA VAL A 118 9.99 33.53 -4.74
C VAL A 118 9.11 32.62 -3.88
N GLN A 119 9.64 31.47 -3.46
CA GLN A 119 8.93 30.56 -2.56
C GLN A 119 8.61 31.25 -1.23
N ILE A 120 9.62 31.90 -0.61
CA ILE A 120 9.45 32.64 0.65
C ILE A 120 8.41 33.75 0.49
N ASP A 121 8.53 34.58 -0.55
CA ASP A 121 7.58 35.67 -0.82
C ASP A 121 6.12 35.19 -0.94
N LEU A 122 5.89 34.08 -1.64
CA LEU A 122 4.54 33.51 -1.79
C LEU A 122 4.05 32.81 -0.51
N CYS A 123 4.94 32.12 0.20
CA CYS A 123 4.64 31.47 1.49
C CYS A 123 4.24 32.49 2.55
N ASP A 124 5.00 33.58 2.71
CA ASP A 124 4.76 34.64 3.70
C ASP A 124 3.42 35.33 3.45
N GLN A 125 2.98 35.39 2.20
CA GLN A 125 1.68 35.94 1.81
C GLN A 125 0.52 34.93 1.92
N GLY A 126 0.75 33.72 2.45
CA GLY A 126 -0.30 32.77 2.80
C GLY A 126 -0.86 31.98 1.61
N ILE A 127 -0.07 31.73 0.57
CA ILE A 127 -0.54 30.98 -0.60
C ILE A 127 -0.90 29.52 -0.27
N ILE A 128 -0.19 28.87 0.66
CA ILE A 128 -0.39 27.45 1.00
C ILE A 128 -1.81 27.21 1.56
N PRO A 129 -2.24 27.86 2.67
CA PRO A 129 -3.61 27.69 3.16
C PRO A 129 -4.67 28.09 2.13
N SER A 130 -4.39 29.11 1.32
CA SER A 130 -5.34 29.63 0.34
C SER A 130 -5.61 28.65 -0.81
N ILE A 131 -4.56 28.01 -1.36
CA ILE A 131 -4.71 26.96 -2.38
C ILE A 131 -5.31 25.69 -1.77
N THR A 132 -4.84 25.27 -0.59
CA THR A 132 -5.38 24.11 0.12
C THR A 132 -6.88 24.25 0.35
N GLY A 133 -7.33 25.40 0.85
CA GLY A 133 -8.74 25.68 1.09
C GLY A 133 -9.57 25.68 -0.20
N TYR A 134 -9.01 26.18 -1.31
CA TYR A 134 -9.68 26.11 -2.62
C TYR A 134 -9.84 24.65 -3.10
N LEU A 135 -8.76 23.87 -3.11
CA LEU A 135 -8.79 22.48 -3.59
C LEU A 135 -9.71 21.61 -2.72
N ARG A 136 -9.75 21.83 -1.40
CA ARG A 136 -10.69 21.16 -0.49
C ARG A 136 -12.14 21.43 -0.86
N ARG A 137 -12.50 22.69 -1.21
CA ARG A 137 -13.86 23.03 -1.65
C ARG A 137 -14.22 22.33 -2.96
N VAL A 138 -13.28 22.21 -3.89
CA VAL A 138 -13.47 21.49 -5.15
C VAL A 138 -13.68 19.99 -4.87
N GLY A 139 -12.88 19.37 -4.01
CA GLY A 139 -12.99 17.95 -3.65
C GLY A 139 -14.30 17.59 -2.91
N GLN A 140 -14.87 18.53 -2.15
CA GLN A 140 -16.16 18.33 -1.47
C GLN A 140 -17.37 18.31 -2.43
N GLN A 141 -17.24 18.88 -3.63
CA GLN A 141 -18.30 18.91 -4.63
C GLN A 141 -18.37 17.59 -5.40
N LYS A 142 -18.62 16.48 -4.67
CA LYS A 142 -18.62 15.08 -5.16
C LYS A 142 -19.56 14.78 -6.33
N SER A 143 -20.41 15.72 -6.75
CA SER A 143 -21.39 15.52 -7.83
C SER A 143 -20.97 16.11 -9.18
N ILE A 144 -19.79 16.74 -9.28
CA ILE A 144 -19.32 17.39 -10.51
C ILE A 144 -18.24 16.53 -11.15
N HIS A 145 -18.50 16.06 -12.37
CA HIS A 145 -17.50 15.41 -13.20
C HIS A 145 -16.35 16.40 -13.46
N ILE A 146 -15.13 16.02 -13.07
CA ILE A 146 -13.93 16.84 -13.25
C ILE A 146 -13.59 16.88 -14.74
N ASP A 147 -13.69 18.06 -15.35
CA ASP A 147 -13.30 18.26 -16.74
C ASP A 147 -11.78 18.52 -16.89
N TYR A 148 -11.29 18.65 -18.12
CA TYR A 148 -9.87 18.90 -18.38
C TYR A 148 -9.35 20.22 -17.82
N VAL A 149 -10.21 21.23 -17.66
CA VAL A 149 -9.82 22.54 -17.10
C VAL A 149 -9.69 22.43 -15.59
N ASP A 150 -10.63 21.77 -14.91
CA ASP A 150 -10.55 21.47 -13.48
C ASP A 150 -9.33 20.60 -13.18
N LEU A 151 -9.09 19.57 -13.99
CA LEU A 151 -7.92 18.70 -13.87
C LEU A 151 -6.62 19.52 -13.93
N ASP A 152 -6.49 20.43 -14.89
CA ASP A 152 -5.31 21.29 -15.01
C ASP A 152 -5.14 22.19 -13.77
N ILE A 153 -6.23 22.79 -13.28
CA ILE A 153 -6.20 23.65 -12.08
C ILE A 153 -5.79 22.83 -10.84
N ILE A 154 -6.38 21.66 -10.63
CA ILE A 154 -6.08 20.79 -9.48
C ILE A 154 -4.63 20.31 -9.55
N CYS A 155 -4.17 19.81 -10.72
CA CYS A 155 -2.80 19.34 -10.88
C CYS A 155 -1.77 20.45 -10.69
N ASP A 156 -2.02 21.64 -11.23
CA ASP A 156 -1.12 22.78 -11.03
C ASP A 156 -1.14 23.25 -9.57
N GLY A 157 -2.30 23.17 -8.89
CA GLY A 157 -2.44 23.48 -7.46
C GLY A 157 -1.65 22.54 -6.57
N LEU A 158 -1.77 21.23 -6.81
CA LEU A 158 -0.99 20.20 -6.11
C LEU A 158 0.50 20.37 -6.37
N PHE A 159 0.90 20.67 -7.61
CA PHE A 159 2.30 20.93 -7.93
C PHE A 159 2.84 22.17 -7.19
N ILE A 160 2.08 23.27 -7.15
CA ILE A 160 2.45 24.47 -6.39
C ILE A 160 2.67 24.13 -4.91
N LEU A 161 1.73 23.40 -4.30
CA LEU A 161 1.84 22.96 -2.90
C LEU A 161 3.07 22.07 -2.70
N SER A 162 3.32 21.13 -3.60
CA SER A 162 4.47 20.23 -3.55
C SER A 162 5.79 21.01 -3.58
N CYS A 163 5.97 21.92 -4.53
CA CYS A 163 7.17 22.75 -4.63
C CYS A 163 7.38 23.69 -3.44
N LEU A 164 6.29 24.19 -2.84
CA LEU A 164 6.41 25.10 -1.69
C LEU A 164 6.77 24.36 -0.41
N CYS A 165 6.21 23.17 -0.20
CA CYS A 165 6.43 22.36 1.00
C CYS A 165 7.67 21.45 0.92
N GLU A 166 8.26 21.29 -0.27
CA GLU A 166 9.46 20.48 -0.48
C GLU A 166 10.57 20.87 0.51
N LEU A 167 11.09 19.89 1.27
CA LEU A 167 12.21 20.00 2.22
C LEU A 167 12.04 20.98 3.42
N ASP A 168 10.92 21.71 3.56
CA ASP A 168 10.70 22.65 4.66
C ASP A 168 9.59 22.18 5.61
N VAL A 169 9.98 21.76 6.83
CA VAL A 169 9.07 21.23 7.86
C VAL A 169 8.01 22.26 8.28
N HIS A 170 8.35 23.54 8.39
CA HIS A 170 7.40 24.57 8.82
C HIS A 170 6.29 24.78 7.78
N ARG A 171 6.64 24.75 6.49
CA ARG A 171 5.65 24.85 5.40
C ARG A 171 4.74 23.62 5.34
N LYS A 172 5.27 22.43 5.64
CA LYS A 172 4.47 21.21 5.83
C LYS A 172 3.49 21.38 6.99
N GLU A 173 3.91 21.92 8.13
CA GLU A 173 2.99 22.16 9.26
C GLU A 173 1.87 23.16 8.90
N ILE A 174 2.17 24.19 8.10
CA ILE A 174 1.15 25.13 7.58
C ILE A 174 0.14 24.41 6.66
N PHE A 175 0.58 23.43 5.87
CA PHE A 175 -0.32 22.62 5.03
C PHE A 175 -1.37 21.90 5.88
N GLY A 176 -0.91 21.28 6.98
CA GLY A 176 -1.72 20.80 8.10
C GLY A 176 -2.92 19.91 7.75
N SER A 177 -3.85 19.86 8.70
CA SER A 177 -5.04 19.00 8.69
C SER A 177 -5.94 19.16 7.46
N GLU A 178 -6.15 20.41 7.03
CA GLU A 178 -7.02 20.71 5.89
C GLU A 178 -6.43 20.19 4.58
N GLY A 179 -5.10 20.27 4.44
CA GLY A 179 -4.38 19.74 3.30
C GLY A 179 -4.43 18.22 3.23
N ILE A 180 -4.30 17.55 4.38
CA ILE A 180 -4.38 16.09 4.47
C ILE A 180 -5.77 15.59 4.07
N GLU A 181 -6.84 16.22 4.56
CA GLU A 181 -8.21 15.85 4.15
C GLU A 181 -8.44 16.05 2.66
N MET A 182 -7.91 17.14 2.10
CA MET A 182 -7.97 17.41 0.67
C MET A 182 -7.27 16.32 -0.13
N LEU A 183 -6.06 15.90 0.27
CA LEU A 183 -5.33 14.84 -0.42
C LEU A 183 -6.05 13.50 -0.37
N ILE A 184 -6.55 13.10 0.81
CA ILE A 184 -7.29 11.84 0.96
C ILE A 184 -8.55 11.84 0.09
N GLN A 185 -9.26 12.97 0.02
CA GLN A 185 -10.40 13.10 -0.88
C GLN A 185 -10.01 12.90 -2.35
N LEU A 186 -8.87 13.44 -2.79
CA LEU A 186 -8.38 13.29 -4.16
C LEU A 186 -7.88 11.87 -4.48
N LEU A 187 -7.25 11.19 -3.52
CA LEU A 187 -6.74 9.81 -3.68
C LEU A 187 -7.89 8.80 -3.84
N VAL A 188 -9.02 9.03 -3.16
CA VAL A 188 -10.19 8.13 -3.17
C VAL A 188 -11.16 8.45 -4.33
N ILE A 189 -10.84 9.42 -5.21
CA ILE A 189 -11.70 9.72 -6.35
C ILE A 189 -11.73 8.52 -7.31
N GLU A 190 -12.94 8.05 -7.61
CA GLU A 190 -13.14 7.01 -8.61
C GLU A 190 -12.82 7.54 -10.01
N SER A 191 -12.14 6.71 -10.81
CA SER A 191 -11.70 7.07 -12.17
C SER A 191 -12.83 7.53 -13.09
N GLN A 192 -14.07 7.11 -12.83
CA GLN A 192 -15.27 7.49 -13.60
C GLN A 192 -15.69 8.96 -13.43
N TYR A 193 -15.28 9.63 -12.35
CA TYR A 193 -15.60 11.04 -12.11
C TYR A 193 -14.55 11.99 -12.67
N VAL A 194 -13.44 11.45 -13.17
CA VAL A 194 -12.35 12.21 -13.79
C VAL A 194 -12.42 11.98 -15.29
N CYS A 195 -12.16 13.03 -16.08
CA CYS A 195 -12.01 12.89 -17.53
C CYS A 195 -11.14 11.65 -17.88
N GLY A 196 -11.80 10.67 -18.52
CA GLY A 196 -11.26 9.32 -18.68
C GLY A 196 -9.96 9.28 -19.48
N GLY A 197 -9.18 8.21 -19.29
CA GLY A 197 -7.86 8.02 -19.91
C GLY A 197 -6.72 8.57 -19.05
N LEU A 198 -5.77 9.27 -19.66
CA LEU A 198 -4.55 9.76 -19.00
C LEU A 198 -4.79 10.85 -17.93
N GLY A 199 -5.97 11.48 -17.92
CA GLY A 199 -6.29 12.55 -16.97
C GLY A 199 -6.26 12.07 -15.52
N TYR A 200 -6.89 10.94 -15.25
CA TYR A 200 -6.91 10.30 -13.92
C TYR A 200 -5.49 9.99 -13.42
N HIS A 201 -4.65 9.37 -14.25
CA HIS A 201 -3.28 9.06 -13.89
C HIS A 201 -2.45 10.31 -13.58
N ARG A 202 -2.64 11.41 -14.33
CA ARG A 202 -1.97 12.68 -14.06
C ARG A 202 -2.37 13.27 -12.70
N LEU A 203 -3.65 13.21 -12.35
CA LEU A 203 -4.14 13.65 -11.05
C LEU A 203 -3.52 12.81 -9.92
N LEU A 204 -3.52 11.48 -10.06
CA LEU A 204 -2.92 10.58 -9.07
C LEU A 204 -1.43 10.89 -8.86
N VAL A 205 -0.65 11.02 -9.94
CA VAL A 205 0.78 11.36 -9.82
C VAL A 205 0.97 12.68 -9.07
N ALA A 206 0.19 13.73 -9.41
CA ALA A 206 0.27 15.01 -8.73
C ALA A 206 -0.16 14.93 -7.25
N ALA A 207 -1.15 14.09 -6.93
CA ALA A 207 -1.61 13.89 -5.55
C ALA A 207 -0.57 13.11 -4.73
N ILE A 208 0.03 12.06 -5.29
CA ILE A 208 1.07 11.26 -4.64
C ILE A 208 2.34 12.10 -4.44
N ASP A 209 2.75 12.88 -5.44
CA ASP A 209 3.85 13.85 -5.31
C ASP A 209 3.59 14.85 -4.18
N CYS A 210 2.35 15.36 -4.08
CA CYS A 210 1.95 16.24 -2.99
C CYS A 210 1.93 15.55 -1.62
N VAL A 211 1.58 14.27 -1.52
CA VAL A 211 1.77 13.50 -0.28
C VAL A 211 3.25 13.43 0.07
N TRP A 212 4.10 13.11 -0.91
CA TRP A 212 5.54 12.97 -0.71
C TRP A 212 6.18 14.29 -0.24
N CYS A 213 5.83 15.40 -0.85
CA CYS A 213 6.40 16.70 -0.50
C CYS A 213 5.76 17.32 0.75
N CYS A 214 4.45 17.23 0.94
CA CYS A 214 3.74 17.95 2.01
C CYS A 214 3.56 17.14 3.31
N VAL A 215 3.50 15.81 3.22
CA VAL A 215 3.21 14.94 4.37
C VAL A 215 4.48 14.27 4.88
N VAL A 216 5.19 13.55 4.00
CA VAL A 216 6.39 12.77 4.36
C VAL A 216 7.48 13.67 4.95
N GLY A 217 8.09 13.25 6.05
CA GLY A 217 9.11 13.99 6.79
C GLY A 217 8.58 15.01 7.80
N SER A 218 7.25 15.15 7.95
CA SER A 218 6.64 15.93 9.04
C SER A 218 5.86 14.99 9.96
N VAL A 219 6.34 14.82 11.20
CA VAL A 219 5.75 13.89 12.18
C VAL A 219 4.27 14.18 12.43
N ILE A 220 3.89 15.48 12.49
CA ILE A 220 2.50 15.90 12.73
C ILE A 220 1.61 15.49 11.56
N ASN A 221 2.06 15.78 10.33
CA ASN A 221 1.27 15.48 9.14
C ASN A 221 1.21 13.98 8.85
N GLU A 222 2.30 13.25 9.05
CA GLU A 222 2.33 11.80 8.90
C GLU A 222 1.36 11.13 9.88
N ASP A 223 1.42 11.50 11.15
CA ASP A 223 0.53 10.96 12.18
C ASP A 223 -0.94 11.21 11.82
N GLU A 224 -1.26 12.42 11.36
CA GLU A 224 -2.63 12.76 10.97
C GLU A 224 -3.08 12.06 9.68
N PHE A 225 -2.20 11.95 8.67
CA PHE A 225 -2.47 11.22 7.43
C PHE A 225 -2.73 9.74 7.71
N ILE A 226 -1.94 9.14 8.60
CA ILE A 226 -2.12 7.77 9.07
C ILE A 226 -3.46 7.61 9.79
N GLN A 227 -3.78 8.50 10.74
CA GLN A 227 -5.04 8.45 11.49
C GLN A 227 -6.28 8.59 10.60
N LYS A 228 -6.19 9.38 9.53
CA LYS A 228 -7.28 9.59 8.57
C LYS A 228 -7.35 8.50 7.47
N GLN A 229 -6.66 7.37 7.66
CA GLN A 229 -6.64 6.24 6.73
C GLN A 229 -6.01 6.55 5.37
N GLY A 230 -5.16 7.58 5.28
CA GLY A 230 -4.46 7.93 4.04
C GLY A 230 -3.54 6.82 3.54
N VAL A 231 -2.92 6.06 4.46
CA VAL A 231 -2.08 4.89 4.10
C VAL A 231 -2.92 3.81 3.42
N PHE A 232 -4.12 3.49 3.91
CA PHE A 232 -5.01 2.51 3.26
C PHE A 232 -5.35 2.95 1.84
N ALA A 233 -5.67 4.23 1.63
CA ALA A 233 -5.93 4.76 0.29
C ALA A 233 -4.74 4.58 -0.67
N LEU A 234 -3.50 4.76 -0.20
CA LEU A 234 -2.32 4.50 -1.03
C LEU A 234 -2.14 3.01 -1.33
N LEU A 235 -2.40 2.12 -0.37
CA LEU A 235 -2.32 0.68 -0.56
C LEU A 235 -3.38 0.16 -1.53
N ASP A 236 -4.61 0.66 -1.45
CA ASP A 236 -5.70 0.35 -2.41
C ASP A 236 -5.32 0.80 -3.84
N LEU A 237 -4.62 1.93 -3.97
CA LEU A 237 -4.11 2.39 -5.26
C LEU A 237 -3.00 1.47 -5.80
N ILE A 238 -2.17 0.84 -4.96
CA ILE A 238 -1.17 -0.13 -5.42
C ILE A 238 -1.88 -1.36 -6.03
N GLU A 239 -2.94 -1.87 -5.41
CA GLU A 239 -3.66 -3.05 -5.91
C GLU A 239 -4.34 -2.80 -7.28
N THR A 240 -4.76 -1.57 -7.56
CA THR A 240 -5.63 -1.24 -8.70
C THR A 240 -4.93 -0.62 -9.91
N ASN A 241 -3.75 -0.01 -9.73
CA ASN A 241 -3.09 0.79 -10.76
C ASN A 241 -1.96 0.05 -11.50
N PRO A 242 -1.55 0.51 -12.70
CA PRO A 242 -0.44 -0.08 -13.44
C PRO A 242 0.91 0.11 -12.72
N LYS A 243 1.86 -0.76 -13.07
CA LYS A 243 3.25 -0.81 -12.56
C LYS A 243 3.94 0.55 -12.42
N SER A 244 3.80 1.44 -13.42
CA SER A 244 4.44 2.76 -13.36
C SER A 244 3.95 3.61 -12.18
N LEU A 245 2.67 3.50 -11.82
CA LEU A 245 2.10 4.17 -10.66
C LEU A 245 2.41 3.41 -9.37
N GLN A 246 2.32 2.07 -9.39
CA GLN A 246 2.70 1.23 -8.25
C GLN A 246 4.12 1.56 -7.78
N ASN A 247 5.06 1.75 -8.70
CA ASN A 247 6.46 2.09 -8.39
C ASN A 247 6.59 3.41 -7.60
N ILE A 248 5.81 4.42 -7.99
CA ILE A 248 5.82 5.74 -7.33
C ILE A 248 5.15 5.64 -5.96
N ILE A 249 4.00 4.97 -5.88
CA ILE A 249 3.25 4.82 -4.63
C ILE A 249 4.04 3.99 -3.62
N LEU A 250 4.65 2.87 -4.03
CA LEU A 250 5.51 2.06 -3.18
C LEU A 250 6.67 2.87 -2.61
N GLY A 251 7.28 3.76 -3.41
CA GLY A 251 8.32 4.66 -2.92
C GLY A 251 7.81 5.61 -1.84
N CYS A 252 6.68 6.27 -2.10
CA CYS A 252 6.07 7.18 -1.12
C CYS A 252 5.66 6.46 0.18
N VAL A 253 5.07 5.27 0.09
CA VAL A 253 4.67 4.49 1.28
C VAL A 253 5.90 3.97 2.02
N LEU A 254 6.98 3.59 1.32
CA LEU A 254 8.22 3.16 1.93
C LEU A 254 8.83 4.27 2.79
N ASP A 255 8.87 5.50 2.27
CA ASP A 255 9.37 6.64 3.05
C ASP A 255 8.46 6.95 4.25
N LEU A 256 7.14 6.77 4.13
CA LEU A 256 6.20 6.87 5.26
C LEU A 256 6.47 5.83 6.36
N THR A 257 7.11 4.69 6.04
CA THR A 257 7.46 3.67 7.05
C THR A 257 8.56 4.09 8.00
N GLU A 258 9.26 5.20 7.73
CA GLU A 258 10.15 5.81 8.73
C GLU A 258 9.37 6.19 10.02
N ASN A 259 8.08 6.48 9.89
CA ASN A 259 7.16 6.53 11.02
C ASN A 259 6.74 5.11 11.42
N THR A 260 7.20 4.66 12.59
CA THR A 260 6.94 3.30 13.11
C THR A 260 5.46 2.97 13.28
N LYS A 261 4.58 3.97 13.43
CA LYS A 261 3.13 3.75 13.50
C LYS A 261 2.60 3.24 12.15
N CYS A 262 3.16 3.70 11.04
CA CYS A 262 2.75 3.32 9.68
C CYS A 262 2.79 1.80 9.48
N LEU A 263 3.82 1.13 10.03
CA LEU A 263 3.99 -0.33 9.92
C LEU A 263 2.78 -1.11 10.46
N HIS A 264 2.18 -0.65 11.56
CA HIS A 264 0.99 -1.31 12.10
C HIS A 264 -0.21 -1.21 11.15
N PHE A 265 -0.39 -0.05 10.53
CA PHE A 265 -1.48 0.14 9.55
C PHE A 265 -1.25 -0.67 8.28
N ILE A 266 0.00 -0.77 7.81
CA ILE A 266 0.36 -1.63 6.67
C ILE A 266 0.04 -3.10 6.98
N MET A 267 0.38 -3.58 8.18
CA MET A 267 0.13 -4.96 8.59
C MET A 267 -1.35 -5.28 8.89
N THR A 268 -2.20 -4.27 9.02
CA THR A 268 -3.66 -4.47 9.20
C THR A 268 -4.44 -4.28 7.90
N TRP A 269 -3.80 -3.79 6.84
CA TRP A 269 -4.44 -3.60 5.55
C TRP A 269 -4.85 -4.93 4.92
N GLN A 270 -6.06 -4.93 4.35
CA GLN A 270 -6.62 -6.05 3.60
C GLN A 270 -7.11 -5.53 2.26
N GLY A 271 -6.55 -6.05 1.18
CA GLY A 271 -6.95 -5.67 -0.17
C GLY A 271 -8.35 -6.14 -0.53
N HIS A 272 -8.79 -5.78 -1.74
CA HIS A 272 -10.09 -6.19 -2.28
C HIS A 272 -10.26 -7.71 -2.32
N LYS A 273 -9.17 -8.47 -2.50
CA LYS A 273 -9.15 -9.94 -2.44
C LYS A 273 -9.02 -10.52 -1.02
N GLN A 274 -9.13 -9.71 0.03
CA GLN A 274 -8.79 -10.06 1.42
C GLN A 274 -7.34 -10.50 1.62
N GLN A 275 -6.46 -10.17 0.68
CA GLN A 275 -5.04 -10.44 0.77
C GLN A 275 -4.33 -9.46 1.69
N GLN A 276 -3.28 -9.93 2.38
CA GLN A 276 -2.40 -9.10 3.19
C GLN A 276 -1.41 -8.35 2.28
N PHE A 277 -0.87 -7.23 2.77
CA PHE A 277 0.11 -6.44 2.01
C PHE A 277 1.40 -7.22 1.70
N THR A 278 1.83 -8.08 2.62
CA THR A 278 3.01 -8.94 2.46
C THR A 278 2.87 -9.93 1.29
N HIS A 279 1.68 -10.50 1.11
CA HIS A 279 1.34 -11.34 -0.04
C HIS A 279 1.37 -10.52 -1.34
N LEU A 280 0.75 -9.33 -1.34
CA LEU A 280 0.77 -8.43 -2.49
C LEU A 280 2.20 -8.05 -2.91
N LEU A 281 3.10 -7.76 -1.96
CA LEU A 281 4.52 -7.50 -2.28
C LEU A 281 5.20 -8.70 -2.95
N CYS A 282 4.89 -9.92 -2.51
CA CYS A 282 5.43 -11.13 -3.14
C CYS A 282 4.84 -11.35 -4.54
N GLU A 283 3.56 -11.08 -4.75
CA GLU A 283 2.94 -11.09 -6.09
C GLU A 283 3.62 -10.09 -7.02
N LEU A 284 3.77 -8.84 -6.59
CA LEU A 284 4.42 -7.79 -7.37
C LEU A 284 5.88 -8.14 -7.70
N TRP A 285 6.59 -8.81 -6.79
CA TRP A 285 7.95 -9.30 -7.05
C TRP A 285 7.98 -10.31 -8.19
N ARG A 286 7.07 -11.29 -8.16
CA ARG A 286 6.99 -12.33 -9.19
C ARG A 286 6.61 -11.74 -10.55
N ASP A 287 5.69 -10.78 -10.57
CA ASP A 287 5.31 -10.06 -11.78
C ASP A 287 6.50 -9.29 -12.39
N GLU A 288 7.29 -8.64 -11.54
CA GLU A 288 8.51 -7.95 -11.94
C GLU A 288 9.55 -8.92 -12.52
N GLU A 289 9.81 -10.05 -11.86
CA GLU A 289 10.74 -11.06 -12.35
C GLU A 289 10.28 -11.69 -13.68
N HIS A 290 8.97 -11.89 -13.84
CA HIS A 290 8.40 -12.41 -15.08
C HIS A 290 8.60 -11.43 -16.24
N GLU A 291 8.45 -10.12 -16.01
CA GLU A 291 8.63 -9.07 -17.03
C GLU A 291 10.10 -8.92 -17.46
N ILE A 292 11.04 -8.98 -16.53
CA ILE A 292 12.49 -8.92 -16.82
C ILE A 292 13.00 -10.30 -17.31
N HIS A 293 12.14 -11.33 -17.30
CA HIS A 293 12.42 -12.71 -17.71
C HIS A 293 13.57 -13.35 -16.93
N VAL A 294 13.55 -13.24 -15.60
CA VAL A 294 14.53 -13.91 -14.74
C VAL A 294 14.37 -15.43 -14.84
N SER A 295 15.48 -16.17 -14.91
CA SER A 295 15.46 -17.63 -15.01
C SER A 295 15.01 -18.28 -13.67
N ARG A 296 13.84 -18.92 -13.71
CA ARG A 296 13.20 -19.60 -12.57
C ARG A 296 12.71 -20.99 -12.98
N THR A 297 12.58 -21.90 -12.03
CA THR A 297 11.85 -23.15 -12.24
C THR A 297 10.33 -22.91 -12.23
N GLU A 298 9.54 -23.92 -12.61
CA GLU A 298 8.07 -23.84 -12.59
C GLU A 298 7.49 -23.49 -11.21
N LYS A 299 8.23 -23.77 -10.14
CA LYS A 299 7.84 -23.48 -8.74
C LYS A 299 8.52 -22.22 -8.17
N GLY A 300 9.14 -21.38 -9.00
CA GLY A 300 9.79 -20.14 -8.56
C GLY A 300 11.16 -20.32 -7.91
N VAL A 301 11.77 -21.51 -7.96
CA VAL A 301 13.10 -21.77 -7.39
C VAL A 301 14.19 -21.19 -8.29
N ILE A 302 15.30 -20.73 -7.69
CA ILE A 302 16.49 -20.28 -8.41
C ILE A 302 17.03 -21.41 -9.30
N ASN A 303 17.15 -21.14 -10.61
CA ASN A 303 17.72 -22.07 -11.58
C ASN A 303 19.21 -21.82 -11.82
N ASP A 304 19.61 -20.55 -11.97
CA ASP A 304 21.02 -20.15 -12.09
C ASP A 304 21.52 -19.58 -10.76
N HIS A 305 22.39 -20.35 -10.08
CA HIS A 305 22.95 -19.96 -8.79
C HIS A 305 24.03 -18.87 -8.89
N THR A 306 24.64 -18.69 -10.07
CA THR A 306 25.67 -17.66 -10.31
C THR A 306 25.05 -16.30 -10.62
N LYS A 307 23.83 -16.31 -11.19
CA LYS A 307 23.09 -15.11 -11.61
C LYS A 307 21.62 -15.19 -11.19
N PRO A 308 21.34 -15.21 -9.87
CA PRO A 308 20.00 -15.49 -9.36
C PRO A 308 18.97 -14.39 -9.65
N LEU A 309 19.36 -13.14 -9.91
CA LEU A 309 18.44 -12.01 -10.12
C LEU A 309 18.48 -11.41 -11.53
N MET A 310 19.39 -11.89 -12.38
CA MET A 310 19.73 -11.27 -13.65
C MET A 310 18.69 -11.62 -14.72
N GLY A 311 18.05 -10.61 -15.31
CA GLY A 311 17.10 -10.79 -16.40
C GLY A 311 17.75 -10.95 -17.77
N VAL A 312 16.97 -11.32 -18.79
CA VAL A 312 17.48 -11.62 -20.14
C VAL A 312 18.20 -10.42 -20.77
N LEU A 313 17.66 -9.21 -20.63
CA LEU A 313 18.27 -8.00 -21.19
C LEU A 313 19.64 -7.73 -20.55
N GLN A 314 19.72 -7.78 -19.22
CA GLN A 314 20.96 -7.56 -18.47
C GLN A 314 22.02 -8.61 -18.84
N GLN A 315 21.61 -9.87 -19.06
CA GLN A 315 22.52 -10.94 -19.52
C GLN A 315 22.99 -10.78 -20.96
N SER A 316 22.15 -10.21 -21.84
CA SER A 316 22.46 -10.07 -23.27
C SER A 316 23.46 -8.95 -23.56
N VAL A 317 23.53 -7.95 -22.68
CA VAL A 317 24.40 -6.78 -22.85
C VAL A 317 25.79 -7.12 -22.33
N GLN A 318 26.81 -6.93 -23.15
CA GLN A 318 28.20 -7.12 -22.71
C GLN A 318 28.61 -6.04 -21.71
N ILE A 319 29.38 -6.47 -20.71
CA ILE A 319 30.07 -5.57 -19.78
C ILE A 319 31.11 -4.79 -20.60
N THR A 320 31.15 -3.48 -20.38
CA THR A 320 32.13 -2.57 -20.99
C THR A 320 32.71 -1.70 -19.88
N PRO A 321 33.99 -1.28 -19.99
CA PRO A 321 34.56 -0.31 -19.07
C PRO A 321 33.74 0.98 -19.02
N LEU A 322 33.54 1.49 -17.81
CA LEU A 322 32.69 2.63 -17.51
C LEU A 322 33.52 3.87 -17.17
N ALA A 323 32.98 5.06 -17.44
CA ALA A 323 33.60 6.29 -16.96
C ALA A 323 33.39 6.47 -15.45
N ARG A 324 34.24 7.29 -14.80
CA ARG A 324 34.27 7.51 -13.33
C ARG A 324 32.92 7.80 -12.65
N PHE A 325 31.92 8.31 -13.38
CA PHE A 325 30.62 8.71 -12.83
C PHE A 325 29.44 7.98 -13.46
N GLU A 326 29.70 6.94 -14.26
CA GLU A 326 28.63 6.14 -14.85
C GLU A 326 28.28 4.98 -13.92
N PRO A 327 26.99 4.83 -13.54
CA PRO A 327 26.55 3.70 -12.74
C PRO A 327 26.69 2.39 -13.52
N SER A 328 26.98 1.31 -12.81
CA SER A 328 27.06 -0.03 -13.41
C SER A 328 25.67 -0.53 -13.85
N ARG A 329 25.60 -1.57 -14.70
CA ARG A 329 24.30 -2.04 -15.21
C ARG A 329 23.48 -2.65 -14.09
N SER A 330 24.09 -3.40 -13.18
CA SER A 330 23.42 -3.88 -11.98
C SER A 330 22.85 -2.76 -11.12
N VAL A 331 23.48 -1.58 -11.08
CA VAL A 331 22.94 -0.40 -10.38
C VAL A 331 21.79 0.25 -11.16
N LEU A 332 21.91 0.37 -12.49
CA LEU A 332 20.83 0.90 -13.33
C LEU A 332 19.56 0.04 -13.25
N ASP A 333 19.71 -1.29 -13.22
CA ASP A 333 18.60 -2.23 -13.02
C ASP A 333 17.82 -1.92 -11.73
N LEU A 334 18.49 -1.53 -10.63
CA LEU A 334 17.81 -1.18 -9.37
C LEU A 334 16.94 0.09 -9.47
N ILE A 335 17.28 0.99 -10.39
CA ILE A 335 16.55 2.25 -10.60
C ILE A 335 15.31 2.00 -11.46
N ASP A 336 15.41 1.08 -12.42
CA ASP A 336 14.36 0.81 -13.40
C ASP A 336 13.23 -0.09 -12.87
N ASN A 337 13.48 -0.86 -11.79
CA ASN A 337 12.52 -1.82 -11.24
C ASN A 337 12.04 -1.48 -9.81
N MET A 338 10.98 -2.17 -9.39
CA MET A 338 10.38 -2.00 -8.06
C MET A 338 11.01 -2.88 -6.96
N ARG A 339 11.95 -3.78 -7.30
CA ARG A 339 12.48 -4.81 -6.39
C ARG A 339 13.18 -4.21 -5.19
N SER A 340 13.93 -3.12 -5.38
CA SER A 340 14.61 -2.41 -4.30
C SER A 340 13.63 -1.87 -3.25
N LYS A 341 12.46 -1.40 -3.67
CA LYS A 341 11.40 -0.90 -2.78
C LYS A 341 10.74 -2.04 -2.01
N MET A 342 10.44 -3.15 -2.69
CA MET A 342 9.88 -4.34 -2.04
C MET A 342 10.84 -4.90 -0.99
N TYR A 343 12.13 -5.01 -1.31
CA TYR A 343 13.17 -5.37 -0.35
C TYR A 343 13.19 -4.42 0.85
N GLY A 344 13.15 -3.11 0.60
CA GLY A 344 13.07 -2.08 1.64
C GLY A 344 11.89 -2.28 2.60
N PHE A 345 10.72 -2.64 2.09
CA PHE A 345 9.57 -2.97 2.94
C PHE A 345 9.83 -4.17 3.84
N PHE A 346 10.38 -5.26 3.31
CA PHE A 346 10.67 -6.44 4.14
C PHE A 346 11.79 -6.18 5.16
N CYS A 347 12.74 -5.29 4.88
CA CYS A 347 13.69 -4.83 5.90
C CYS A 347 13.01 -4.12 7.07
N LYS A 348 11.91 -3.39 6.83
CA LYS A 348 11.16 -2.67 7.86
C LYS A 348 10.13 -3.55 8.59
N LEU A 349 9.46 -4.45 7.87
CA LEU A 349 8.46 -5.38 8.41
C LEU A 349 9.11 -6.58 9.13
N GLY A 350 10.29 -6.99 8.67
CA GLY A 350 10.92 -8.25 9.02
C GLY A 350 10.57 -9.38 8.05
N PHE A 351 11.32 -10.47 8.13
CA PHE A 351 11.15 -11.67 7.31
C PHE A 351 10.46 -12.83 8.06
N SER A 352 10.17 -12.64 9.35
CA SER A 352 9.61 -13.66 10.24
C SER A 352 8.17 -13.34 10.63
N GLU A 353 7.34 -14.36 10.81
CA GLU A 353 5.97 -14.26 11.37
C GLU A 353 5.02 -13.33 10.58
N LEU A 354 5.16 -13.32 9.26
CA LEU A 354 4.30 -12.53 8.37
C LEU A 354 2.93 -13.19 8.15
N PRO A 355 1.82 -12.46 8.29
CA PRO A 355 0.48 -13.00 8.13
C PRO A 355 0.11 -13.20 6.65
N GLY A 356 -0.74 -14.19 6.38
CA GLY A 356 -1.42 -14.35 5.09
C GLY A 356 -0.55 -14.80 3.91
N LEU A 357 0.63 -15.37 4.18
CA LEU A 357 1.53 -15.87 3.14
C LEU A 357 1.18 -17.30 2.72
N HIS A 358 1.34 -17.56 1.42
CA HIS A 358 1.21 -18.86 0.78
C HIS A 358 2.58 -19.52 0.52
N GLU A 359 2.57 -20.80 0.13
CA GLU A 359 3.79 -21.58 -0.17
C GLU A 359 4.73 -20.85 -1.15
N GLU A 360 4.16 -20.33 -2.25
CA GLU A 360 4.92 -19.59 -3.28
C GLU A 360 5.55 -18.29 -2.74
N ASP A 361 4.91 -17.66 -1.74
CA ASP A 361 5.46 -16.45 -1.13
C ASP A 361 6.67 -16.77 -0.26
N PHE A 362 6.66 -17.88 0.49
CA PHE A 362 7.83 -18.30 1.25
C PHE A 362 9.04 -18.60 0.36
N VAL A 363 8.80 -19.19 -0.82
CA VAL A 363 9.85 -19.39 -1.84
C VAL A 363 10.37 -18.04 -2.35
N THR A 364 9.47 -17.09 -2.62
CA THR A 364 9.81 -15.74 -3.09
C THR A 364 10.60 -14.97 -2.01
N LEU A 365 10.19 -15.07 -0.75
CA LEU A 365 10.82 -14.40 0.39
C LEU A 365 12.27 -14.81 0.59
N CYS A 366 12.63 -16.07 0.35
CA CYS A 366 14.03 -16.49 0.40
C CYS A 366 14.91 -15.71 -0.60
N ILE A 367 14.34 -15.33 -1.76
CA ILE A 367 15.03 -14.50 -2.75
C ILE A 367 15.10 -13.06 -2.28
N ILE A 368 13.99 -12.51 -1.80
CA ILE A 368 13.91 -11.13 -1.32
C ILE A 368 14.88 -10.90 -0.15
N GLU A 369 14.92 -11.80 0.83
CA GLU A 369 15.81 -11.72 1.99
C GLU A 369 17.29 -11.61 1.57
N ASN A 370 17.66 -12.30 0.50
CA ASN A 370 19.02 -12.33 -0.04
C ASN A 370 19.23 -11.37 -1.24
N PHE A 371 18.28 -10.46 -1.50
CA PHE A 371 18.31 -9.60 -2.68
C PHE A 371 19.57 -8.76 -2.78
N LEU A 372 19.94 -8.08 -1.68
CA LEU A 372 21.11 -7.21 -1.65
C LEU A 372 22.39 -8.01 -1.86
N ASP A 373 22.51 -9.19 -1.26
CA ASP A 373 23.68 -10.05 -1.42
C ASP A 373 23.87 -10.50 -2.86
N PHE A 374 22.78 -10.89 -3.52
CA PHE A 374 22.79 -11.26 -4.93
C PHE A 374 23.17 -10.07 -5.82
N LYS A 375 22.62 -8.88 -5.56
CA LYS A 375 22.97 -7.66 -6.33
C LYS A 375 24.41 -7.25 -6.13
N MET A 376 24.93 -7.36 -4.90
CA MET A 376 26.36 -7.16 -4.62
C MET A 376 27.22 -8.15 -5.40
N GLY A 377 26.82 -9.42 -5.49
CA GLY A 377 27.50 -10.42 -6.31
C GLY A 377 27.57 -10.05 -7.79
N GLU A 378 26.47 -9.57 -8.37
CA GLU A 378 26.46 -9.08 -9.76
C GLU A 378 27.43 -7.91 -9.96
N ILE A 379 27.44 -6.92 -9.04
CA ILE A 379 28.33 -5.76 -9.12
C ILE A 379 29.80 -6.19 -9.04
N TRP A 380 30.14 -7.13 -8.15
CA TRP A 380 31.51 -7.66 -8.07
C TRP A 380 31.93 -8.39 -9.35
N GLN A 381 31.03 -9.14 -9.98
CA GLN A 381 31.30 -9.75 -11.29
C GLN A 381 31.55 -8.69 -12.38
N GLU A 382 30.78 -7.60 -12.37
CA GLU A 382 30.98 -6.47 -13.30
C GLU A 382 32.36 -5.82 -13.10
N ILE A 383 32.75 -5.52 -11.86
CA ILE A 383 34.04 -4.90 -11.52
C ILE A 383 35.21 -5.77 -11.99
N VAL A 384 35.17 -7.08 -11.73
CA VAL A 384 36.27 -7.98 -12.12
C VAL A 384 36.39 -8.07 -13.64
N THR A 385 35.25 -8.18 -14.32
CA THR A 385 35.22 -8.22 -15.79
C THR A 385 35.75 -6.93 -16.41
N GLU A 386 35.44 -5.78 -15.81
CA GLU A 386 35.94 -4.47 -16.24
C GLU A 386 37.47 -4.36 -16.06
N LEU A 387 37.99 -4.72 -14.89
CA LEU A 387 39.44 -4.70 -14.63
C LEU A 387 40.21 -5.60 -15.61
N ASP A 388 39.67 -6.78 -15.92
CA ASP A 388 40.24 -7.70 -16.90
C ASP A 388 40.26 -7.09 -18.31
N MET A 389 39.18 -6.39 -18.71
CA MET A 389 39.09 -5.69 -20.00
C MET A 389 40.07 -4.51 -20.12
N GLU A 390 40.30 -3.79 -19.02
CA GLU A 390 41.28 -2.70 -18.97
C GLU A 390 42.74 -3.21 -18.87
N GLY A 391 42.94 -4.51 -18.68
CA GLY A 391 44.26 -5.12 -18.49
C GLY A 391 44.88 -4.81 -17.13
N VAL A 392 44.07 -4.43 -16.14
CA VAL A 392 44.50 -4.11 -14.78
C VAL A 392 44.66 -5.41 -14.00
N LYS A 393 45.90 -5.79 -13.70
CA LYS A 393 46.18 -6.97 -12.88
C LYS A 393 46.04 -6.65 -11.39
N LEU A 394 45.13 -7.35 -10.74
CA LEU A 394 44.98 -7.33 -9.28
C LEU A 394 46.26 -7.81 -8.58
N VAL A 395 46.57 -7.20 -7.44
CA VAL A 395 47.63 -7.69 -6.54
C VAL A 395 47.14 -8.98 -5.87
N ALA A 396 48.03 -9.91 -5.54
CA ALA A 396 47.70 -11.19 -4.91
C ALA A 396 46.66 -11.12 -3.75
N PRO A 397 46.78 -10.22 -2.74
CA PRO A 397 45.77 -10.12 -1.67
C PRO A 397 44.39 -9.67 -2.20
N ASP A 398 44.35 -8.74 -3.15
CA ASP A 398 43.08 -8.26 -3.73
C ASP A 398 42.42 -9.36 -4.57
N GLY A 399 43.22 -10.14 -5.31
CA GLY A 399 42.74 -11.30 -6.06
C GLY A 399 42.15 -12.39 -5.16
N GLU A 400 42.78 -12.69 -4.02
CA GLU A 400 42.24 -13.64 -3.04
C GLU A 400 40.94 -13.12 -2.40
N ALA A 401 40.87 -11.83 -2.09
CA ALA A 401 39.65 -11.20 -1.57
C ALA A 401 38.49 -11.27 -2.57
N VAL A 402 38.74 -10.93 -3.84
CA VAL A 402 37.75 -11.01 -4.93
C VAL A 402 37.27 -12.45 -5.13
N ASP A 403 38.17 -13.43 -5.20
CA ASP A 403 37.80 -14.84 -5.37
C ASP A 403 36.96 -15.34 -4.18
N THR A 404 37.29 -14.88 -2.96
CA THR A 404 36.52 -15.21 -1.76
C THR A 404 35.10 -14.63 -1.82
N ILE A 405 34.97 -13.37 -2.26
CA ILE A 405 33.67 -12.70 -2.42
C ILE A 405 32.83 -13.41 -3.48
N LEU A 406 33.39 -13.69 -4.66
CA LEU A 406 32.66 -14.36 -5.75
C LEU A 406 32.20 -15.76 -5.32
N ARG A 407 33.06 -16.53 -4.66
CA ARG A 407 32.70 -17.85 -4.14
C ARG A 407 31.61 -17.78 -3.08
N ALA A 408 31.70 -16.83 -2.15
CA ALA A 408 30.67 -16.62 -1.13
C ALA A 408 29.30 -16.25 -1.76
N THR A 409 29.29 -15.49 -2.86
CA THR A 409 28.05 -15.15 -3.57
C THR A 409 27.42 -16.36 -4.26
N GLU A 410 28.23 -17.22 -4.88
CA GLU A 410 27.76 -18.47 -5.51
C GLU A 410 27.26 -19.48 -4.47
N GLU A 411 28.00 -19.66 -3.37
CA GLU A 411 27.58 -20.50 -2.23
C GLU A 411 26.25 -20.03 -1.64
N ARG A 412 26.01 -18.72 -1.59
CA ARG A 412 24.72 -18.16 -1.15
C ARG A 412 23.59 -18.50 -2.12
N GLY A 413 23.81 -18.39 -3.43
CA GLY A 413 22.84 -18.79 -4.45
C GLY A 413 22.44 -20.27 -4.33
N LEU A 414 23.41 -21.15 -4.06
CA LEU A 414 23.18 -22.57 -3.81
C LEU A 414 22.41 -22.80 -2.50
N ALA A 415 22.80 -22.14 -1.41
CA ALA A 415 22.15 -22.27 -0.11
C ALA A 415 20.68 -21.82 -0.16
N VAL A 416 20.39 -20.71 -0.83
CA VAL A 416 19.01 -20.22 -1.00
C VAL A 416 18.18 -21.19 -1.82
N ALA A 417 18.70 -21.72 -2.92
CA ALA A 417 18.00 -22.75 -3.71
C ALA A 417 17.74 -24.04 -2.90
N ALA A 418 18.68 -24.45 -2.05
CA ALA A 418 18.48 -25.59 -1.15
C ALA A 418 17.36 -25.32 -0.13
N THR A 419 17.32 -24.12 0.45
CA THR A 419 16.26 -23.69 1.38
C THR A 419 14.89 -23.66 0.69
N GLN A 420 14.80 -23.12 -0.53
CA GLN A 420 13.56 -23.10 -1.31
C GLN A 420 13.03 -24.52 -1.57
N ASN A 421 13.89 -25.45 -2.00
CA ASN A 421 13.52 -26.84 -2.20
C ASN A 421 13.07 -27.52 -0.90
N TYR A 422 13.75 -27.24 0.21
CA TYR A 422 13.35 -27.75 1.52
C TYR A 422 11.95 -27.26 1.91
N ILE A 423 11.62 -25.98 1.71
CA ILE A 423 10.30 -25.41 1.98
C ILE A 423 9.23 -26.14 1.16
N LEU A 424 9.43 -26.26 -0.15
CA LEU A 424 8.50 -26.97 -1.04
C LEU A 424 8.29 -28.43 -0.63
N GLU A 425 9.34 -29.12 -0.21
CA GLU A 425 9.22 -30.49 0.31
C GLU A 425 8.42 -30.57 1.61
N GLN A 426 8.56 -29.59 2.51
CA GLN A 426 7.80 -29.57 3.76
C GLN A 426 6.32 -29.35 3.50
N TYR A 427 5.97 -28.39 2.64
CA TYR A 427 4.57 -28.15 2.24
C TYR A 427 3.97 -29.38 1.56
N HIS A 428 4.70 -29.98 0.62
CA HIS A 428 4.24 -31.20 -0.03
C HIS A 428 4.00 -32.36 0.95
N LYS A 429 4.86 -32.52 1.97
CA LYS A 429 4.68 -33.52 3.03
C LYS A 429 3.46 -33.22 3.90
N GLN A 430 3.20 -31.95 4.21
CA GLN A 430 2.02 -31.53 4.97
C GLN A 430 0.74 -31.80 4.18
N ASP A 431 0.71 -31.46 2.90
CA ASP A 431 -0.45 -31.70 2.03
C ASP A 431 -0.79 -33.19 1.93
N LEU A 432 0.23 -34.05 1.76
CA LEU A 432 0.04 -35.50 1.78
C LEU A 432 -0.51 -36.01 3.12
N GLN A 433 -0.10 -35.40 4.24
CA GLN A 433 -0.62 -35.74 5.56
C GLN A 433 -2.08 -35.30 5.73
N PHE A 434 -2.43 -34.09 5.27
CA PHE A 434 -3.80 -33.60 5.29
C PHE A 434 -4.71 -34.44 4.40
N GLU A 435 -4.27 -34.75 3.19
CA GLU A 435 -5.00 -35.61 2.25
C GLU A 435 -5.24 -36.99 2.87
N LYS A 436 -4.21 -37.60 3.48
CA LYS A 436 -4.36 -38.89 4.17
C LYS A 436 -5.33 -38.81 5.33
N ALA A 437 -5.25 -37.77 6.16
CA ALA A 437 -6.16 -37.57 7.29
C ALA A 437 -7.62 -37.38 6.82
N PHE A 438 -7.82 -36.68 5.70
CA PHE A 438 -9.12 -36.50 5.07
C PHE A 438 -9.69 -37.83 4.54
N TYR A 439 -8.89 -38.64 3.84
CA TYR A 439 -9.32 -39.96 3.41
C TYR A 439 -9.65 -40.89 4.58
N ASP A 440 -8.83 -40.87 5.63
CA ASP A 440 -9.10 -41.65 6.85
C ASP A 440 -10.42 -41.23 7.50
N ASP A 441 -10.74 -39.93 7.54
CA ASP A 441 -12.02 -39.43 8.04
C ASP A 441 -13.19 -39.85 7.13
N LEU A 442 -13.02 -39.81 5.81
CA LEU A 442 -14.02 -40.27 4.86
C LEU A 442 -14.31 -41.77 5.05
N VAL A 443 -13.29 -42.60 5.19
CA VAL A 443 -13.43 -44.04 5.47
C VAL A 443 -14.12 -44.26 6.81
N ARG A 444 -13.76 -43.53 7.86
CA ARG A 444 -14.44 -43.58 9.17
C ARG A 444 -15.92 -43.21 9.03
N ASN A 445 -16.24 -42.13 8.34
CA ASN A 445 -17.62 -41.71 8.10
C ASN A 445 -18.43 -42.77 7.34
N HIS A 446 -17.83 -43.43 6.34
CA HIS A 446 -18.46 -44.55 5.64
C HIS A 446 -18.69 -45.76 6.56
N THR A 447 -17.68 -46.19 7.31
CA THR A 447 -17.81 -47.32 8.25
C THR A 447 -18.82 -47.04 9.37
N TYR A 448 -18.91 -45.79 9.87
CA TYR A 448 -19.95 -45.38 10.81
C TYR A 448 -21.36 -45.49 10.21
N LYS A 449 -21.54 -45.07 8.95
CA LYS A 449 -22.82 -45.23 8.24
C LYS A 449 -23.21 -46.69 8.09
N GLU A 450 -22.27 -47.55 7.70
CA GLU A 450 -22.50 -49.00 7.59
C GLU A 450 -22.88 -49.62 8.93
N LYS A 451 -22.11 -49.35 9.99
CA LYS A 451 -22.41 -49.82 11.35
C LYS A 451 -23.77 -49.33 11.84
N ARG A 452 -24.16 -48.08 11.58
CA ARG A 452 -25.50 -47.58 11.91
C ARG A 452 -26.59 -48.34 11.17
N LEU A 453 -26.37 -48.65 9.90
CA LEU A 453 -27.32 -49.40 9.07
C LEU A 453 -27.43 -50.86 9.52
N GLU A 454 -26.33 -51.48 9.92
CA GLU A 454 -26.32 -52.82 10.54
C GLU A 454 -27.01 -52.83 11.90
N GLN A 455 -26.74 -51.86 12.77
CA GLN A 455 -27.43 -51.71 14.05
C GLN A 455 -28.93 -51.50 13.85
N TRP A 456 -29.32 -50.71 12.85
CA TRP A 456 -30.72 -50.51 12.49
C TRP A 456 -31.37 -51.80 11.97
N LYS A 457 -30.69 -52.55 11.10
CA LYS A 457 -31.16 -53.87 10.64
C LYS A 457 -31.30 -54.86 11.80
N SER A 458 -30.33 -54.89 12.71
CA SER A 458 -30.35 -55.73 13.91
C SER A 458 -31.49 -55.34 14.84
N TYR A 459 -31.70 -54.04 15.05
CA TYR A 459 -32.84 -53.52 15.81
C TYR A 459 -34.18 -53.93 15.18
N LEU A 460 -34.36 -53.72 13.87
CA LEU A 460 -35.57 -54.13 13.14
C LEU A 460 -35.79 -55.65 13.19
N ALA A 461 -34.73 -56.44 13.05
CA ALA A 461 -34.81 -57.90 13.14
C ALA A 461 -35.25 -58.35 14.54
N ARG A 462 -34.74 -57.68 15.58
CA ARG A 462 -35.10 -57.93 16.98
C ARG A 462 -36.55 -57.55 17.30
N THR A 463 -37.10 -56.50 16.70
CA THR A 463 -38.50 -56.10 16.93
C THR A 463 -39.49 -56.89 16.07
N SER A 464 -39.07 -57.42 14.93
CA SER A 464 -39.95 -58.15 14.00
C SER A 464 -39.93 -59.68 14.16
N LYS A 465 -38.83 -60.28 14.64
CA LYS A 465 -38.69 -61.75 14.78
C LYS A 465 -38.49 -62.15 16.25
N TYR A 466 -39.51 -62.76 16.85
CA TYR A 466 -39.50 -63.22 18.25
C TYR A 466 -38.30 -64.11 18.65
N PRO A 467 -37.84 -65.07 17.82
CA PRO A 467 -36.68 -65.91 18.19
C PRO A 467 -35.37 -65.13 18.32
N LEU A 468 -35.16 -64.11 17.48
CA LEU A 468 -33.96 -63.26 17.53
C LEU A 468 -33.98 -62.31 18.72
N LEU A 469 -35.17 -61.89 19.18
CA LEU A 469 -35.35 -61.14 20.42
C LEU A 469 -34.96 -61.95 21.64
N MET A 470 -35.44 -63.20 21.73
CA MET A 470 -35.11 -64.08 22.84
C MET A 470 -33.61 -64.39 22.88
N ALA A 471 -32.99 -64.71 21.73
CA ALA A 471 -31.55 -64.93 21.63
C ALA A 471 -30.74 -63.69 22.05
N ALA A 472 -31.15 -62.48 21.66
CA ALA A 472 -30.48 -61.24 22.07
C ALA A 472 -30.64 -60.97 23.58
N LYS A 473 -31.81 -61.27 24.16
CA LYS A 473 -32.06 -61.17 25.60
C LYS A 473 -31.21 -62.17 26.37
N ASP A 474 -31.06 -63.39 25.87
CA ASP A 474 -30.21 -64.41 26.48
C ASP A 474 -28.74 -64.03 26.41
N TYR A 475 -28.27 -63.48 25.27
CA TYR A 475 -26.93 -62.94 25.13
C TYR A 475 -26.67 -61.77 26.11
N GLN A 476 -27.64 -60.86 26.26
CA GLN A 476 -27.55 -59.78 27.25
C GLN A 476 -27.47 -60.33 28.68
N ASN A 477 -28.28 -61.33 29.02
CA ASN A 477 -28.23 -61.99 30.32
C ASN A 477 -26.89 -62.71 30.57
N GLN A 478 -26.30 -63.33 29.54
CA GLN A 478 -24.97 -63.91 29.62
C GLN A 478 -23.89 -62.85 29.82
N ALA A 479 -23.92 -61.75 29.06
CA ALA A 479 -22.99 -60.64 29.24
C ALA A 479 -23.10 -60.03 30.63
N ILE A 480 -24.32 -59.88 31.17
CA ILE A 480 -24.55 -59.44 32.55
C ILE A 480 -23.92 -60.43 33.53
N ARG A 481 -24.13 -61.75 33.36
CA ARG A 481 -23.52 -62.79 34.20
C ARG A 481 -21.99 -62.77 34.14
N HIS A 482 -21.40 -62.55 32.97
CA HIS A 482 -19.95 -62.44 32.80
C HIS A 482 -19.37 -61.14 33.38
N SER A 483 -20.16 -60.07 33.42
CA SER A 483 -19.77 -58.80 34.07
C SER A 483 -19.91 -58.84 35.59
N ARG A 484 -20.61 -59.84 36.15
CA ARG A 484 -20.71 -60.03 37.61
C ARG A 484 -19.37 -60.59 38.13
N PRO A 485 -18.82 -60.04 39.22
CA PRO A 485 -17.62 -60.60 39.84
C PRO A 485 -17.90 -62.02 40.36
N GLU A 486 -16.89 -62.90 40.33
CA GLU A 486 -16.99 -64.26 40.86
C GLU A 486 -17.38 -64.23 42.35
N GLU A 487 -18.34 -65.08 42.75
CA GLU A 487 -18.74 -65.23 44.15
C GLU A 487 -17.54 -65.69 44.97
N LYS A 488 -16.99 -64.77 45.80
CA LYS A 488 -16.01 -65.14 46.81
C LYS A 488 -16.72 -65.84 47.97
N ASP A 489 -16.06 -66.84 48.55
CA ASP A 489 -16.56 -67.55 49.73
C ASP A 489 -16.63 -66.59 50.93
N TYR A 490 -17.83 -66.15 51.32
CA TYR A 490 -18.04 -65.15 52.39
C TYR A 490 -18.26 -65.80 53.76
N SER A 491 -17.54 -66.88 54.09
CA SER A 491 -17.69 -67.60 55.38
C SER A 491 -17.21 -66.81 56.62
N GLY A 492 -16.89 -65.51 56.49
CA GLY A 492 -16.42 -64.63 57.56
C GLY A 492 -17.09 -63.25 57.66
N TYR A 493 -18.13 -62.97 56.87
CA TYR A 493 -18.82 -61.67 56.91
C TYR A 493 -20.27 -61.82 57.42
N HIS A 494 -20.61 -61.15 58.53
CA HIS A 494 -21.91 -61.29 59.21
C HIS A 494 -23.07 -60.47 58.61
N THR A 495 -22.91 -59.84 57.45
CA THR A 495 -23.99 -59.13 56.76
C THR A 495 -23.84 -59.26 55.25
N VAL A 496 -24.71 -60.09 54.65
CA VAL A 496 -24.84 -60.20 53.20
C VAL A 496 -25.97 -59.26 52.76
N HIS A 497 -25.66 -58.21 52.01
CA HIS A 497 -26.68 -57.35 51.40
C HIS A 497 -27.13 -58.00 50.08
N ASN A 498 -28.42 -58.28 49.96
CA ASN A 498 -28.99 -58.78 48.70
C ASN A 498 -29.01 -57.63 47.68
N LEU A 499 -28.21 -57.75 46.61
CA LEU A 499 -28.10 -56.74 45.54
C LEU A 499 -29.12 -56.97 44.41
N GLU A 500 -29.98 -57.99 44.52
CA GLU A 500 -31.01 -58.25 43.53
C GLU A 500 -32.27 -57.43 43.82
N ILE A 501 -32.57 -56.46 42.96
CA ILE A 501 -33.87 -55.80 42.92
C ILE A 501 -34.75 -56.54 41.90
N PRO A 502 -35.76 -57.32 42.33
CA PRO A 502 -36.64 -58.00 41.39
C PRO A 502 -37.47 -56.97 40.60
N ASN A 503 -37.61 -57.20 39.28
CA ASN A 503 -38.33 -56.35 38.32
C ASN A 503 -37.66 -55.03 37.90
N LEU A 504 -36.33 -54.94 37.93
CA LEU A 504 -35.63 -53.79 37.35
C LEU A 504 -35.60 -53.90 35.81
N SER A 505 -36.47 -53.16 35.11
CA SER A 505 -36.50 -53.05 33.63
C SER A 505 -35.59 -51.96 33.07
N ILE A 506 -34.74 -51.36 33.92
CA ILE A 506 -33.86 -50.24 33.58
C ILE A 506 -32.43 -50.58 34.04
N THR A 507 -31.46 -50.63 33.13
CA THR A 507 -30.03 -50.69 33.48
C THR A 507 -29.58 -49.32 33.99
N ALA A 508 -29.52 -49.14 35.30
CA ALA A 508 -28.84 -48.01 35.92
C ALA A 508 -27.37 -48.39 36.17
N PHE A 509 -26.43 -47.65 35.57
CA PHE A 509 -25.00 -47.78 35.87
C PHE A 509 -24.71 -47.02 37.17
N THR A 510 -24.47 -47.73 38.27
CA THR A 510 -23.91 -47.14 39.49
C THR A 510 -22.41 -47.37 39.49
N GLY A 511 -21.63 -46.39 39.02
CA GLY A 511 -20.21 -46.30 39.34
C GLY A 511 -20.00 -45.95 40.82
N PRO A 512 -18.78 -46.05 41.37
CA PRO A 512 -18.50 -45.49 42.68
C PRO A 512 -18.84 -44.00 42.64
N PHE A 513 -19.74 -43.55 43.52
CA PHE A 513 -20.01 -42.14 43.74
C PHE A 513 -18.72 -41.51 44.29
N LEU A 514 -17.89 -40.94 43.42
CA LEU A 514 -16.89 -39.97 43.83
C LEU A 514 -17.67 -38.67 44.06
N GLN A 515 -17.88 -38.31 45.31
CA GLN A 515 -18.45 -37.01 45.65
C GLN A 515 -17.36 -35.97 45.35
N ILE A 516 -17.40 -35.40 44.14
CA ILE A 516 -16.61 -34.20 43.83
C ILE A 516 -17.28 -33.08 44.62
N GLU A 517 -16.68 -32.69 45.74
CA GLU A 517 -17.02 -31.41 46.36
C GLU A 517 -16.68 -30.32 45.35
N SER A 518 -17.72 -29.68 44.78
CA SER A 518 -17.51 -28.48 43.98
C SER A 518 -16.78 -27.45 44.83
N THR A 519 -15.81 -26.75 44.23
CA THR A 519 -15.03 -25.67 44.85
C THR A 519 -15.87 -24.80 45.79
N PRO A 520 -15.49 -24.64 47.08
CA PRO A 520 -16.23 -23.81 48.02
C PRO A 520 -16.39 -22.37 47.49
N VAL A 521 -17.60 -21.83 47.57
CA VAL A 521 -17.95 -20.46 47.13
C VAL A 521 -17.11 -19.39 47.86
N GLU A 522 -16.53 -19.74 49.01
CA GLU A 522 -15.65 -18.90 49.83
C GLU A 522 -14.29 -18.60 49.16
N LEU A 523 -13.86 -19.41 48.19
CA LEU A 523 -12.64 -19.17 47.40
C LEU A 523 -12.91 -18.31 46.14
N LEU A 524 -14.15 -18.23 45.66
CA LEU A 524 -14.54 -17.37 44.53
C LEU A 524 -14.75 -15.91 44.96
N ASN A 525 -15.10 -15.65 46.23
CA ASN A 525 -15.32 -14.29 46.74
C ASN A 525 -14.07 -13.61 47.33
N LYS A 526 -12.95 -14.33 47.51
CA LYS A 526 -11.68 -13.73 48.01
C LYS A 526 -10.83 -13.05 46.95
N HIS A 527 -11.06 -13.30 45.66
CA HIS A 527 -10.36 -12.57 44.59
C HIS A 527 -11.08 -11.30 44.12
N ARG A 528 -12.35 -11.08 44.50
CA ARG A 528 -13.10 -9.85 44.13
C ARG A 528 -12.98 -8.69 45.12
N GLN A 529 -12.30 -8.88 46.26
CA GLN A 529 -12.07 -7.83 47.27
C GLN A 529 -10.62 -7.31 47.32
N MET A 530 -9.72 -7.79 46.45
CA MET A 530 -8.37 -7.21 46.29
C MET A 530 -8.18 -6.37 45.01
N GLU A 531 -9.22 -6.20 44.18
CA GLU A 531 -9.19 -5.28 43.01
C GLU A 531 -10.04 -4.01 43.21
N LEU A 532 -10.49 -3.71 44.43
CA LEU A 532 -11.19 -2.46 44.77
C LEU A 532 -10.51 -1.65 45.89
N THR A 533 -9.28 -2.01 46.27
CA THR A 533 -8.41 -1.15 47.08
C THR A 533 -6.96 -1.26 46.60
N SER A 534 -6.70 -0.64 45.45
CA SER A 534 -5.41 -0.05 45.05
C SER A 534 -5.67 0.91 43.91
#